data_AF-T0ZCJ0-F1
#
_entry.id   AF-T0ZCJ0-F1
#
_cell.length_a   1.000
_cell.length_b   1.000
_cell.length_c   1.000
_cell.angle_alpha   90.00
_cell.angle_beta   90.00
_cell.angle_gamma   90.00
#
_symmetry.space_group_name_H-M   'P 1'
#
loop_
_entity.id
_entity.type
_entity.pdbx_description
1 polymer ?
#
loop_
_entity_poly.entity_id
_entity_poly.type
_entity_poly.pdbx_seq_one_letter_code
_entity_poly.pdbx_strand_id
1 'polypeptide(L)'
;MADSYVDREFGTGCVKITPAHDFNDYAIGQRHKLPMQSVLTLDAKIVSRADEERIYAGGRISLHTAHLGIAQFITDHIPHAYRGLDRYDARKSIVADLDAQGLLIETKPHKLQVPISQRSDAVIEPMLTDQWFVDLTSTELPSGRAHPPGGPGGKTQ
;
A
#
# COMPACT_ATOMS: atom_id res chain seq x y z
N MET A 1 13.04 -7.90 -10.47
CA MET A 1 13.63 -8.38 -9.20
C MET A 1 13.11 -9.78 -8.94
N ALA A 2 13.82 -10.60 -8.15
CA ALA A 2 13.32 -11.91 -7.70
C ALA A 2 13.11 -11.86 -6.18
N ASP A 3 12.03 -12.48 -5.70
CA ASP A 3 11.73 -12.60 -4.27
C ASP A 3 11.09 -13.97 -4.02
N SER A 4 11.50 -14.64 -2.93
CA SER A 4 11.02 -15.99 -2.58
C SER A 4 9.55 -16.03 -2.18
N TYR A 5 8.92 -14.88 -1.93
CA TYR A 5 7.49 -14.79 -1.68
C TYR A 5 6.64 -15.16 -2.91
N VAL A 6 7.18 -14.99 -4.12
CA VAL A 6 6.43 -15.22 -5.36
C VAL A 6 6.41 -16.71 -5.69
N ASP A 7 5.21 -17.28 -5.71
CA ASP A 7 4.98 -18.63 -6.24
C ASP A 7 5.04 -18.59 -7.77
N ARG A 8 5.98 -19.34 -8.34
CA ARG A 8 6.20 -19.44 -9.80
C ARG A 8 5.11 -20.23 -10.51
N GLU A 9 4.42 -21.12 -9.79
CA GLU A 9 3.35 -21.97 -10.34
C GLU A 9 2.00 -21.25 -10.34
N PHE A 10 1.87 -20.17 -9.57
CA PHE A 10 0.64 -19.37 -9.51
C PHE A 10 0.58 -18.29 -10.60
N GLY A 11 -0.51 -18.29 -11.37
CA GLY A 11 -0.76 -17.29 -12.41
C GLY A 11 0.33 -17.30 -13.49
N THR A 12 1.01 -16.16 -13.70
CA THR A 12 2.13 -16.04 -14.64
C THR A 12 3.50 -16.30 -14.00
N GLY A 13 3.53 -16.58 -12.69
CA GLY A 13 4.76 -16.59 -11.89
C GLY A 13 5.38 -15.19 -11.69
N CYS A 14 4.65 -14.13 -12.03
CA CYS A 14 5.01 -12.73 -11.81
C CYS A 14 3.83 -11.99 -11.18
N VAL A 15 4.10 -11.12 -10.21
CA VAL A 15 3.08 -10.33 -9.51
C VAL A 15 3.46 -8.85 -9.53
N LYS A 16 2.43 -7.99 -9.56
CA LYS A 16 2.63 -6.56 -9.29
C LYS A 16 3.01 -6.38 -7.81
N ILE A 17 3.84 -5.38 -7.51
CA ILE A 17 4.22 -5.02 -6.13
C ILE A 17 3.81 -3.58 -5.87
N THR A 18 2.95 -3.38 -4.88
CA THR A 18 2.34 -2.10 -4.49
C THR A 18 2.51 -1.84 -2.98
N PRO A 19 3.72 -1.47 -2.51
CA PRO A 19 4.07 -1.50 -1.09
C PRO A 19 3.23 -0.63 -0.16
N ALA A 20 2.56 0.41 -0.69
CA ALA A 20 1.69 1.27 0.11
C ALA A 20 0.24 0.76 0.27
N HIS A 21 -0.14 -0.32 -0.43
CA HIS A 21 -1.55 -0.78 -0.54
C HIS A 21 -1.77 -2.26 -0.23
N ASP A 22 -0.73 -3.03 0.08
CA ASP A 22 -0.83 -4.44 0.50
C ASP A 22 0.27 -4.78 1.50
N PHE A 23 -0.06 -5.55 2.54
CA PHE A 23 0.89 -5.87 3.62
C PHE A 23 2.05 -6.78 3.16
N ASN A 24 1.78 -7.70 2.23
CA ASN A 24 2.83 -8.57 1.68
C ASN A 24 3.76 -7.77 0.76
N ASP A 25 3.17 -6.91 -0.07
CA ASP A 25 3.92 -5.99 -0.92
C ASP A 25 4.75 -5.02 -0.09
N TYR A 26 4.27 -4.57 1.07
CA TYR A 26 5.01 -3.71 1.98
C TYR A 26 6.29 -4.40 2.49
N ALA A 27 6.19 -5.67 2.90
CA ALA A 27 7.35 -6.44 3.35
C ALA A 27 8.36 -6.68 2.21
N ILE A 28 7.90 -6.97 0.99
CA ILE A 28 8.75 -7.09 -0.20
C ILE A 28 9.41 -5.73 -0.49
N GLY A 29 8.64 -4.65 -0.46
CA GLY A 29 9.10 -3.29 -0.67
C GLY A 29 10.21 -2.88 0.29
N GLN A 30 10.11 -3.24 1.57
CA GLN A 30 11.18 -3.00 2.54
C GLN A 30 12.46 -3.79 2.23
N ARG A 31 12.35 -5.09 1.92
CA ARG A 31 13.51 -5.94 1.58
C ARG A 31 14.28 -5.41 0.38
N HIS A 32 13.55 -4.96 -0.65
CA HIS A 32 14.11 -4.48 -1.90
C HIS A 32 14.26 -2.96 -1.98
N LYS A 33 13.97 -2.24 -0.89
CA LYS A 33 14.08 -0.77 -0.79
C LYS A 33 13.29 -0.03 -1.88
N LEU A 34 12.06 -0.50 -2.15
CA LEU A 34 11.18 0.09 -3.14
C LEU A 34 10.52 1.38 -2.62
N PRO A 35 10.18 2.33 -3.50
CA PRO A 35 9.40 3.50 -3.14
C PRO A 35 8.04 3.15 -2.55
N MET A 36 7.69 3.82 -1.45
CA MET A 36 6.42 3.66 -0.73
C MET A 36 5.40 4.69 -1.24
N GLN A 37 4.85 4.45 -2.43
CA GLN A 37 4.01 5.42 -3.14
C GLN A 37 2.50 5.14 -2.95
N SER A 38 1.76 6.09 -2.38
CA SER A 38 0.29 5.99 -2.24
C SER A 38 -0.44 6.65 -3.42
N VAL A 39 -1.35 5.93 -4.08
CA VAL A 39 -2.19 6.44 -5.18
C VAL A 39 -3.63 6.74 -4.73
N LEU A 40 -3.95 6.50 -3.45
CA LEU A 40 -5.28 6.68 -2.88
C LEU A 40 -5.29 7.75 -1.79
N THR A 41 -6.36 8.53 -1.76
CA THR A 41 -6.70 9.39 -0.64
C THR A 41 -7.30 8.57 0.52
N LEU A 42 -7.47 9.19 1.69
CA LEU A 42 -8.14 8.55 2.84
C LEU A 42 -9.60 8.17 2.55
N ASP A 43 -10.24 8.85 1.61
CA ASP A 43 -11.60 8.56 1.14
C ASP A 43 -11.63 7.56 -0.02
N ALA A 44 -10.52 6.85 -0.26
CA ALA A 44 -10.38 5.83 -1.30
C ALA A 44 -10.58 6.32 -2.74
N LYS A 45 -10.26 7.59 -3.00
CA LYS A 45 -10.23 8.16 -4.34
C LYS A 45 -8.82 8.15 -4.91
N ILE A 46 -8.70 8.04 -6.23
CA ILE A 46 -7.41 8.23 -6.90
C ILE A 46 -6.91 9.64 -6.63
N VAL A 47 -5.66 9.77 -6.17
CA VAL A 47 -5.05 11.07 -5.83
C VAL A 47 -5.09 12.02 -7.04
N SER A 48 -5.60 13.23 -6.82
CA SER A 48 -5.47 14.34 -7.76
C SER A 48 -4.31 15.27 -7.35
N ARG A 49 -3.91 16.18 -8.24
CA ARG A 49 -2.85 17.16 -7.94
C ARG A 49 -3.20 18.05 -6.74
N ALA A 50 -4.47 18.40 -6.59
CA ALA A 50 -4.95 19.16 -5.44
C ALA A 50 -4.89 18.35 -4.13
N ASP A 51 -5.05 17.03 -4.20
CA ASP A 51 -4.94 16.17 -3.01
C ASP A 51 -3.48 15.98 -2.61
N GLU A 52 -2.61 15.82 -3.60
CA GLU A 52 -1.17 15.70 -3.41
C GLU A 52 -0.59 16.95 -2.72
N GLU A 53 -0.99 18.14 -3.15
CA GLU A 53 -0.63 19.41 -2.49
C GLU A 53 -1.10 19.47 -1.03
N ARG A 54 -2.30 18.95 -0.71
CA ARG A 54 -2.82 18.90 0.68
C ARG A 54 -2.09 17.90 1.55
N ILE A 55 -1.77 16.72 0.99
CA ILE A 55 -0.98 15.68 1.66
C ILE A 55 0.41 16.24 2.03
N TYR A 56 0.99 17.10 1.18
CA TYR A 56 2.30 17.73 1.43
C TYR A 56 2.23 18.96 2.35
N ALA A 57 1.16 19.75 2.32
CA ALA A 57 0.97 20.90 3.22
C ALA A 57 0.85 20.51 4.71
N GLY A 58 0.53 19.23 5.01
CA GLY A 58 0.48 18.66 6.36
C GLY A 58 1.83 18.16 6.91
N GLY A 59 2.92 18.21 6.13
CA GLY A 59 4.29 18.00 6.60
C GLY A 59 4.70 16.56 7.00
N ARG A 60 3.96 15.51 6.63
CA ARG A 60 4.20 14.15 7.16
C ARG A 60 4.24 13.00 6.15
N ILE A 61 4.19 13.26 4.84
CA ILE A 61 4.55 12.22 3.85
C ILE A 61 5.92 12.55 3.28
N SER A 62 6.89 11.74 3.66
CA SER A 62 8.27 11.83 3.20
C SER A 62 8.31 11.58 1.70
N LEU A 63 8.53 12.65 0.93
CA LEU A 63 8.99 12.56 -0.45
C LEU A 63 10.25 11.70 -0.47
N HIS A 64 10.16 10.51 -1.06
CA HIS A 64 11.35 9.69 -1.34
C HIS A 64 12.31 10.35 -2.35
N THR A 65 12.09 11.62 -2.74
CA THR A 65 12.91 12.31 -3.75
C THR A 65 13.07 13.81 -3.50
N ALA A 66 12.82 14.31 -2.28
CA ALA A 66 13.22 15.69 -1.95
C ALA A 66 14.75 15.85 -1.83
N HIS A 67 15.50 14.75 -1.68
CA HIS A 67 16.96 14.77 -1.52
C HIS A 67 17.75 14.99 -2.84
N LEU A 68 17.09 14.93 -4.01
CA LEU A 68 17.78 14.95 -5.33
C LEU A 68 17.35 16.10 -6.26
N GLY A 69 16.54 17.05 -5.80
CA GLY A 69 16.16 18.22 -6.62
C GLY A 69 15.19 17.92 -7.78
N ILE A 70 14.55 16.75 -7.77
CA ILE A 70 13.51 16.34 -8.73
C ILE A 70 12.31 15.83 -7.91
N ALA A 71 11.38 16.73 -7.60
CA ALA A 71 10.07 16.31 -7.11
C ALA A 71 9.30 15.71 -8.28
N GLN A 72 9.37 14.39 -8.46
CA GLN A 72 8.39 13.69 -9.27
C GLN A 72 7.15 13.50 -8.41
N PHE A 73 6.08 14.19 -8.79
CA PHE A 73 4.78 14.01 -8.17
C PHE A 73 4.22 12.66 -8.64
N ILE A 74 3.59 11.90 -7.73
CA ILE A 74 2.98 10.63 -8.13
C ILE A 74 1.89 10.86 -9.19
N THR A 75 1.23 12.03 -9.12
CA THR A 75 0.19 12.39 -10.08
C THR A 75 0.72 12.55 -11.49
N ASP A 76 2.01 12.81 -11.72
CA ASP A 76 2.61 12.85 -13.06
C ASP A 76 2.53 11.48 -13.76
N HIS A 77 2.46 10.39 -12.98
CA HIS A 77 2.33 9.03 -13.48
C HIS A 77 0.87 8.52 -13.51
N ILE A 78 -0.08 9.28 -12.98
CA ILE A 78 -1.50 8.91 -12.96
C ILE A 78 -2.23 9.63 -14.10
N PRO A 79 -2.85 8.92 -15.07
CA PRO A 79 -3.61 9.57 -16.13
C PRO A 79 -4.72 10.48 -15.59
N HIS A 80 -4.88 11.65 -16.20
CA HIS A 80 -5.85 12.67 -15.76
C HIS A 80 -7.28 12.14 -15.65
N ALA A 81 -7.67 11.21 -16.53
CA ALA A 81 -9.02 10.62 -16.56
C ALA A 81 -9.40 9.88 -15.27
N TYR A 82 -8.42 9.37 -14.52
CA TYR A 82 -8.68 8.57 -13.31
C TYR A 82 -8.62 9.38 -12.02
N ARG A 83 -7.98 10.56 -12.05
CA ARG A 83 -7.74 11.37 -10.85
C ARG A 83 -9.07 11.82 -10.23
N GLY A 84 -9.22 11.63 -8.92
CA GLY A 84 -10.42 11.98 -8.16
C GLY A 84 -11.58 10.98 -8.25
N LEU A 85 -11.48 9.95 -9.10
CA LEU A 85 -12.47 8.87 -9.14
C LEU A 85 -12.40 8.01 -7.88
N ASP A 86 -13.53 7.47 -7.45
CA ASP A 86 -13.57 6.37 -6.48
C ASP A 86 -12.80 5.15 -7.02
N ARG A 87 -12.11 4.42 -6.15
CA ARG A 87 -11.28 3.25 -6.52
C ARG A 87 -12.00 2.21 -7.38
N TYR A 88 -13.30 1.98 -7.17
CA TYR A 88 -14.04 0.97 -7.93
C TYR A 88 -14.39 1.46 -9.33
N ASP A 89 -14.74 2.74 -9.46
CA ASP A 89 -15.03 3.34 -10.77
C ASP A 89 -13.76 3.56 -11.57
N ALA A 90 -12.66 3.94 -10.91
CA ALA A 90 -11.33 3.96 -11.51
C ALA A 90 -10.93 2.57 -12.03
N ARG A 91 -11.12 1.50 -11.22
CA ARG A 91 -10.81 0.13 -11.63
C ARG A 91 -11.56 -0.27 -12.90
N LYS A 92 -12.87 -0.01 -12.98
CA LYS A 92 -13.68 -0.33 -14.16
C LYS A 92 -13.14 0.40 -15.40
N SER A 93 -12.84 1.68 -15.26
CA SER A 93 -12.32 2.52 -16.35
C SER A 93 -10.94 2.04 -16.81
N ILE A 94 -10.03 1.73 -15.87
CA ILE A 94 -8.69 1.21 -16.18
C ILE A 94 -8.78 -0.13 -16.93
N VAL A 95 -9.64 -1.05 -16.49
CA VAL A 95 -9.80 -2.35 -17.18
C VAL A 95 -10.32 -2.15 -18.60
N ALA A 96 -11.30 -1.26 -18.80
CA ALA A 96 -11.82 -0.95 -20.13
C ALA A 96 -10.74 -0.33 -21.04
N ASP A 97 -9.94 0.60 -20.52
CA ASP A 97 -8.87 1.24 -21.28
C ASP A 97 -7.72 0.28 -21.62
N LEU A 98 -7.40 -0.66 -20.72
CA LEU A 98 -6.42 -1.72 -21.00
C LEU A 98 -6.91 -2.68 -22.10
N ASP A 99 -8.20 -3.03 -22.09
CA ASP A 99 -8.83 -3.85 -23.12
C ASP A 99 -8.84 -3.14 -24.49
N ALA A 100 -9.28 -1.87 -24.51
CA ALA A 100 -9.31 -1.06 -25.72
C ALA A 100 -7.91 -0.86 -26.35
N GLN A 101 -6.85 -0.87 -25.54
CA GLN A 101 -5.46 -0.78 -25.99
C GLN A 101 -4.83 -2.14 -26.34
N GLY A 102 -5.54 -3.26 -26.14
CA GLY A 102 -5.01 -4.61 -26.35
C GLY A 102 -3.93 -5.02 -25.33
N LEU A 103 -3.91 -4.38 -24.16
CA LEU A 103 -2.98 -4.68 -23.06
C LEU A 103 -3.57 -5.68 -22.05
N LEU A 104 -4.88 -5.92 -22.10
CA LEU A 104 -5.55 -6.94 -21.29
C LEU A 104 -5.52 -8.30 -22.01
N ILE A 105 -4.80 -9.28 -21.45
CA ILE A 105 -4.71 -10.63 -22.03
C ILE A 105 -5.95 -11.47 -21.69
N GLU A 106 -6.33 -11.51 -20.42
CA GLU A 106 -7.47 -12.31 -19.96
C GLU A 106 -8.03 -11.79 -18.62
N THR A 107 -9.29 -12.12 -18.34
CA THR A 107 -9.92 -11.92 -17.03
C THR A 107 -10.53 -13.25 -16.58
N LYS A 108 -10.19 -13.69 -15.36
CA LYS A 108 -10.68 -14.93 -14.76
C LYS A 108 -11.43 -14.63 -13.46
N PRO A 109 -12.60 -15.24 -13.21
CA PRO A 109 -13.26 -15.15 -11.91
C PRO A 109 -12.32 -15.65 -10.81
N HIS A 110 -12.15 -14.84 -9.77
CA HIS A 110 -11.29 -15.18 -8.65
C HIS A 110 -11.95 -14.77 -7.34
N LYS A 111 -11.95 -15.68 -6.36
CA LYS A 111 -12.48 -15.40 -5.03
C LYS A 111 -11.38 -14.74 -4.19
N LEU A 112 -11.46 -13.42 -4.07
CA LEU A 112 -10.57 -12.62 -3.24
C LEU A 112 -10.94 -12.76 -1.75
N GLN A 113 -9.93 -12.80 -0.88
CA GLN A 113 -10.09 -12.58 0.55
C GLN A 113 -9.93 -11.09 0.82
N VAL A 114 -11.04 -10.40 1.06
CA VAL A 114 -11.05 -8.94 1.28
C VAL A 114 -11.29 -8.67 2.77
N PRO A 115 -10.42 -7.91 3.46
CA PRO A 115 -10.64 -7.56 4.86
C PRO A 115 -11.81 -6.57 4.99
N ILE A 116 -12.70 -6.85 5.93
CA ILE A 116 -13.91 -6.07 6.20
C ILE A 116 -13.90 -5.55 7.64
N SER A 117 -14.29 -4.29 7.82
CA SER A 117 -14.52 -3.67 9.12
C SER A 117 -15.65 -4.38 9.85
N GLN A 118 -15.38 -4.85 11.07
CA GLN A 118 -16.40 -5.49 11.93
C GLN A 118 -17.53 -4.53 12.38
N ARG A 119 -17.35 -3.21 12.24
CA ARG A 119 -18.29 -2.21 12.75
C ARG A 119 -19.16 -1.59 11.66
N SER A 120 -18.63 -1.45 10.47
CA SER A 120 -19.25 -0.68 9.38
C SER A 120 -19.44 -1.48 8.10
N ASP A 121 -18.99 -2.74 8.08
CA ASP A 121 -18.95 -3.60 6.90
C ASP A 121 -18.18 -3.02 5.71
N ALA A 122 -17.43 -1.93 5.93
CA ALA A 122 -16.61 -1.29 4.93
C ALA A 122 -15.36 -2.14 4.64
N VAL A 123 -14.96 -2.21 3.38
CA VAL A 123 -13.67 -2.78 2.97
C VAL A 123 -12.54 -1.97 3.58
N ILE A 124 -11.61 -2.65 4.25
CA ILE A 124 -10.43 -2.05 4.85
C ILE A 124 -9.36 -1.89 3.78
N GLU A 125 -8.88 -0.66 3.59
CA GLU A 125 -7.74 -0.35 2.74
C GLU A 125 -6.49 -0.15 3.60
N PRO A 126 -5.38 -0.85 3.32
CA PRO A 126 -4.09 -0.53 3.91
C PRO A 126 -3.67 0.90 3.52
N MET A 127 -3.20 1.67 4.50
CA MET A 127 -2.72 3.03 4.26
C MET A 127 -1.46 3.30 5.08
N LEU A 128 -0.45 3.87 4.44
CA LEU A 128 0.75 4.34 5.13
C LEU A 128 0.42 5.63 5.89
N THR A 129 0.44 5.55 7.21
CA THR A 129 0.18 6.68 8.11
C THR A 129 1.13 6.64 9.28
N ASP A 130 1.42 7.80 9.87
CA ASP A 130 2.11 7.87 11.14
C ASP A 130 1.22 7.28 12.23
N GLN A 131 1.68 6.20 12.84
CA GLN A 131 0.97 5.51 13.91
C GLN A 131 1.92 5.25 15.07
N TRP A 132 1.33 5.12 16.26
CA TRP A 132 2.05 4.76 17.46
C TRP A 132 2.06 3.24 17.59
N PHE A 133 3.26 2.66 17.56
CA PHE A 133 3.46 1.23 17.76
C PHE A 133 4.14 0.98 19.11
N VAL A 134 3.76 -0.12 19.75
CA VAL A 134 4.46 -0.66 20.93
C VAL A 134 5.19 -1.92 20.47
N ASP A 135 6.50 -1.98 20.71
CA ASP A 135 7.29 -3.18 20.45
C ASP A 135 6.95 -4.26 21.48
N LEU A 136 6.34 -5.34 21.02
CA LEU A 136 5.99 -6.51 21.85
C LEU A 136 7.06 -7.61 21.82
N THR A 137 8.12 -7.42 21.04
CA THR A 137 9.21 -8.38 20.88
C THR A 137 10.41 -8.07 21.78
N SER A 138 10.54 -6.82 22.22
CA SER A 138 11.61 -6.46 23.15
C SER A 138 11.39 -7.08 24.53
N THR A 139 12.40 -7.79 25.01
CA THR A 139 12.47 -8.29 26.40
C THR A 139 13.01 -7.23 27.36
N GLU A 140 13.55 -6.12 26.83
CA GLU A 140 14.21 -5.08 27.61
C GLU A 140 13.59 -3.71 27.33
N LEU A 141 13.30 -2.96 28.39
CA LEU A 141 12.91 -1.56 28.22
C LEU A 141 14.15 -0.72 27.88
N PRO A 142 14.00 0.41 27.16
CA PRO A 142 15.10 1.37 26.93
C PRO A 142 15.77 1.88 28.22
N SER A 143 15.12 1.72 29.37
CA SER A 143 15.64 2.04 30.70
C SER A 143 16.55 0.95 31.30
N GLY A 144 16.80 -0.15 30.59
CA GLY A 144 17.56 -1.31 31.09
C GLY A 144 16.82 -2.16 32.12
N ARG A 145 15.54 -1.86 32.40
CA ARG A 145 14.70 -2.67 33.27
C ARG A 145 14.07 -3.82 32.47
N ALA A 146 14.06 -5.01 33.08
CA ALA A 146 13.32 -6.15 32.56
C ALA A 146 11.83 -5.80 32.46
N HIS A 147 11.17 -6.29 31.40
CA HIS A 147 9.72 -6.18 31.27
C HIS A 147 9.04 -6.86 32.48
N PRO A 148 8.01 -6.25 33.10
CA PRO A 148 7.28 -6.90 34.17
C PRO A 148 6.61 -8.18 33.65
N PRO A 149 6.62 -9.28 34.42
CA PRO A 149 6.00 -10.53 33.99
C PRO A 149 4.49 -10.30 33.82
N GLY A 150 4.00 -10.26 32.58
CA GLY A 150 2.58 -10.04 32.27
C GLY A 150 2.23 -9.20 31.04
N GLY A 151 3.20 -8.69 30.26
CA GLY A 151 2.93 -8.13 28.92
C GLY A 151 2.46 -9.22 27.94
N PRO A 152 1.79 -8.90 26.81
CA PRO A 152 1.23 -9.88 25.89
C PRO A 152 2.33 -10.56 25.06
N GLY A 153 3.19 -11.33 25.73
CA GLY A 153 3.98 -12.40 25.14
C GLY A 153 3.07 -13.61 24.95
N GLY A 154 2.21 -13.52 23.93
CA GLY A 154 1.43 -14.66 23.46
C GLY A 154 2.38 -15.67 22.83
N LYS A 155 2.46 -16.86 23.44
CA LYS A 155 3.19 -18.02 22.93
C LYS A 155 2.74 -18.35 21.51
N THR A 156 3.67 -18.34 20.56
CA THR A 156 3.53 -19.04 19.29
C THR A 156 3.75 -20.53 19.52
N GLN A 157 2.70 -21.33 19.26
CA GLN A 157 2.83 -22.60 18.55
C GLN A 157 2.20 -22.41 17.18
#